data_AF-A0A963M9B2-F1
#
_entry.id   AF-A0A963M9B2-F1
#
_cell.length_a   1.000
_cell.length_b   1.000
_cell.length_c   1.000
_cell.angle_alpha   90.00
_cell.angle_beta   90.00
_cell.angle_gamma   90.00
#
_symmetry.space_group_name_H-M   'P 1'
#
loop_
_entity.id
_entity.type
_entity.pdbx_description
1 polymer ?
#
loop_
_entity_poly.entity_id
_entity_poly.type
_entity_poly.pdbx_seq_one_letter_code
_entity_poly.pdbx_strand_id
1 'polypeptide(L)'
;AGIAYGTADQQGWGGKQALVDFYDVKGDIEALLAPRQASFEPAAHPALHPGRSARVLLDGQAIGFIGELHPRWRQRWELAQAPVLFELDLPAVLARPLPAAQPVPRQLPIERDLAVVVREDVTHAALMQAVHGAATDGLLREATLFDVYRPKPGAEPAAGMGAGEKSLAVHLQFGANEGALTDERVDGAVQAVLQQLQKDLGARLRG
;
A
#
# COMPACT_ATOMS: atom_id res chain seq x y z
N ALA A 1 16.65 13.24 -6.48
CA ALA A 1 17.16 11.86 -6.46
C ALA A 1 17.76 11.55 -5.10
N GLY A 2 17.81 10.28 -4.71
CA GLY A 2 18.40 9.83 -3.45
C GLY A 2 18.86 8.37 -3.52
N ILE A 3 19.66 7.98 -2.54
CA ILE A 3 20.18 6.63 -2.36
C ILE A 3 20.19 6.28 -0.87
N ALA A 4 19.76 5.07 -0.53
CA ALA A 4 19.82 4.51 0.80
C ALA A 4 20.67 3.24 0.80
N TYR A 5 21.55 3.12 1.80
CA TYR A 5 22.49 2.01 1.95
C TYR A 5 22.88 1.84 3.42
N GLY A 6 23.06 0.59 3.87
CA GLY A 6 23.37 0.27 5.26
C GLY A 6 22.14 -0.15 6.06
N THR A 7 22.12 0.17 7.35
CA THR A 7 21.02 -0.12 8.26
C THR A 7 19.92 0.93 8.14
N ALA A 8 18.66 0.52 8.27
CA ALA A 8 17.51 1.43 8.28
C ALA A 8 17.55 2.36 9.50
N ASP A 9 17.89 1.79 10.66
CA ASP A 9 18.00 2.51 11.91
C ASP A 9 19.45 2.79 12.30
N GLN A 10 19.63 3.82 13.14
CA GLN A 10 20.88 4.03 13.85
C GLN A 10 21.12 2.88 14.84
N GLN A 11 22.39 2.56 15.08
CA GLN A 11 22.77 1.56 16.06
C GLN A 11 22.27 1.96 17.46
N GLY A 12 21.43 1.10 18.03
CA GLY A 12 20.84 1.30 19.35
C GLY A 12 20.65 -0.02 20.09
N TRP A 13 20.38 0.08 21.39
CA TRP A 13 20.23 -1.06 22.29
C TRP A 13 18.88 -1.78 22.18
N GLY A 14 17.89 -1.16 21.53
CA GLY A 14 16.48 -1.59 21.54
C GLY A 14 15.98 -2.34 20.31
N GLY A 15 16.83 -2.66 19.32
CA GLY A 15 16.33 -3.16 18.03
C GLY A 15 17.28 -4.10 17.30
N LYS A 16 16.69 -4.94 16.41
CA LYS A 16 17.44 -5.63 15.37
C LYS A 16 17.88 -4.62 14.33
N GLN A 17 19.15 -4.64 13.96
CA GLN A 17 19.67 -3.83 12.86
C GLN A 17 19.21 -4.43 11.52
N ALA A 18 18.04 -4.02 11.05
CA ALA A 18 17.60 -4.34 9.70
C ALA A 18 18.36 -3.49 8.68
N LEU A 19 18.68 -4.08 7.53
CA LEU A 19 19.19 -3.32 6.39
C LEU A 19 18.04 -2.53 5.79
N VAL A 20 18.34 -1.33 5.28
CA VAL A 20 17.36 -0.56 4.53
C VAL A 20 16.87 -1.35 3.31
N ASP A 21 15.57 -1.35 3.09
CA ASP A 21 14.93 -2.04 2.00
C ASP A 21 14.09 -1.11 1.11
N PHE A 22 13.42 -1.71 0.11
CA PHE A 22 12.59 -0.99 -0.84
C PHE A 22 11.44 -0.23 -0.16
N TYR A 23 10.84 -0.80 0.88
CA TYR A 23 9.67 -0.25 1.54
C TYR A 23 10.02 0.92 2.47
N ASP A 24 11.22 0.93 3.06
CA ASP A 24 11.73 2.09 3.81
C ASP A 24 11.79 3.33 2.90
N VAL A 25 12.46 3.23 1.75
CA VAL A 25 12.59 4.35 0.80
C VAL A 25 11.25 4.67 0.12
N LYS A 26 10.38 3.67 -0.09
CA LYS A 26 9.01 3.92 -0.56
C LYS A 26 8.25 4.81 0.43
N GLY A 27 8.37 4.53 1.73
CA GLY A 27 7.78 5.35 2.79
C GLY A 27 8.30 6.79 2.79
N ASP A 28 9.61 6.98 2.61
CA ASP A 28 10.20 8.32 2.48
C ASP A 28 9.63 9.09 1.28
N ILE A 29 9.44 8.43 0.14
CA ILE A 29 8.83 9.02 -1.06
C ILE A 29 7.36 9.38 -0.79
N GLU A 30 6.61 8.50 -0.15
CA GLU A 30 5.21 8.76 0.22
C GLU A 30 5.11 9.97 1.17
N ALA A 31 5.99 10.06 2.17
CA ALA A 31 6.06 11.21 3.07
C ALA A 31 6.46 12.51 2.36
N LEU A 32 7.38 12.44 1.38
CA LEU A 32 7.79 13.59 0.58
C LEU A 32 6.65 14.17 -0.27
N LEU A 33 5.79 13.29 -0.79
CA LEU A 33 4.68 13.63 -1.69
C LEU A 33 3.36 13.95 -0.95
N ALA A 34 3.29 13.64 0.35
CA ALA A 34 2.13 13.94 1.18
C ALA A 34 1.72 15.43 1.10
N PRO A 35 0.41 15.74 1.05
CA PRO A 35 -0.74 14.83 1.21
C PRO A 35 -1.18 14.15 -0.10
N ARG A 36 -0.49 14.36 -1.23
CA ARG A 36 -0.83 13.68 -2.49
C ARG A 36 -0.39 12.21 -2.40
N GLN A 37 -1.22 11.33 -2.93
CA GLN A 37 -0.96 9.88 -2.88
C GLN A 37 -0.28 9.44 -4.17
N ALA A 38 0.92 8.87 -4.04
CA ALA A 38 1.62 8.26 -5.15
C ALA A 38 1.20 6.81 -5.34
N SER A 39 1.17 6.34 -6.58
CA SER A 39 1.08 4.92 -6.91
C SER A 39 2.41 4.40 -7.44
N PHE A 40 2.64 3.11 -7.24
CA PHE A 40 3.89 2.44 -7.59
C PHE A 40 3.59 1.22 -8.45
N GLU A 41 4.09 1.23 -9.68
CA GLU A 41 3.85 0.16 -10.66
C GLU A 41 5.13 -0.60 -10.94
N PRO A 42 5.15 -1.95 -10.93
CA PRO A 42 6.31 -2.72 -11.34
C PRO A 42 6.79 -2.29 -12.73
N ALA A 43 8.04 -1.87 -12.83
CA ALA A 43 8.58 -1.35 -14.08
C ALA A 43 10.07 -1.66 -14.20
N ALA A 44 10.50 -2.05 -15.41
CA ALA A 44 11.91 -2.30 -15.68
C ALA A 44 12.68 -0.99 -15.84
N HIS A 45 13.90 -0.93 -15.29
CA HIS A 45 14.84 0.16 -15.49
C HIS A 45 16.26 -0.39 -15.63
N PRO A 46 17.09 0.06 -16.61
CA PRO A 46 18.41 -0.51 -16.86
C PRO A 46 19.37 -0.46 -15.64
N ALA A 47 19.24 0.54 -14.79
CA ALA A 47 20.06 0.67 -13.59
C ALA A 47 19.55 -0.17 -12.40
N LEU A 48 18.30 -0.65 -12.43
CA LEU A 48 17.63 -1.25 -11.27
C LEU A 48 17.40 -2.75 -11.43
N HIS A 49 17.14 -3.42 -10.31
CA HIS A 49 16.84 -4.84 -10.25
C HIS A 49 15.47 -5.15 -10.90
N PRO A 50 15.37 -6.13 -11.82
CA PRO A 50 14.18 -6.33 -12.65
C PRO A 50 12.90 -6.71 -11.88
N GLY A 51 13.04 -7.33 -10.70
CA GLY A 51 11.91 -7.66 -9.82
C GLY A 51 11.76 -6.75 -8.59
N ARG A 52 12.60 -5.72 -8.44
CA ARG A 52 12.62 -4.83 -7.26
C ARG A 52 12.78 -3.38 -7.70
N SER A 53 11.94 -3.00 -8.67
CA SER A 53 11.88 -1.68 -9.25
C SER A 53 10.44 -1.31 -9.59
N ALA A 54 10.10 -0.05 -9.34
CA ALA A 54 8.79 0.49 -9.63
C ALA A 54 8.92 1.88 -10.27
N ARG A 55 7.99 2.18 -11.17
CA ARG A 55 7.71 3.54 -11.63
C ARG A 55 6.84 4.21 -10.57
N VAL A 56 7.17 5.45 -10.24
CA VAL A 56 6.38 6.29 -9.33
C VAL A 56 5.45 7.13 -10.17
N LEU A 57 4.15 7.09 -9.85
CA LEU A 57 3.13 7.90 -10.50
C LEU A 57 2.45 8.81 -9.49
N LEU A 58 2.08 9.99 -9.94
CA LEU A 58 1.29 10.96 -9.20
C LEU A 58 0.16 11.43 -10.10
N ASP A 59 -1.08 11.28 -9.65
CA ASP A 59 -2.28 11.55 -10.45
C ASP A 59 -2.26 10.89 -11.85
N GLY A 60 -1.76 9.64 -11.91
CA GLY A 60 -1.63 8.86 -13.14
C GLY A 60 -0.47 9.28 -14.06
N GLN A 61 0.31 10.30 -13.69
CA GLN A 61 1.48 10.72 -14.46
C GLN A 61 2.76 10.11 -13.88
N ALA A 62 3.62 9.59 -14.75
CA ALA A 62 4.92 9.07 -14.36
C ALA A 62 5.85 10.21 -13.93
N ILE A 63 6.28 10.20 -12.67
CA ILE A 63 7.16 11.25 -12.11
C ILE A 63 8.54 10.73 -11.77
N GLY A 64 8.81 9.42 -11.88
CA GLY A 64 10.12 8.89 -11.53
C GLY A 64 10.17 7.38 -11.34
N PHE A 65 11.23 6.93 -10.67
CA PHE A 65 11.49 5.52 -10.37
C PHE A 65 12.05 5.34 -8.96
N ILE A 66 11.78 4.18 -8.37
CA ILE A 66 12.41 3.66 -7.16
C ILE A 66 12.84 2.20 -7.43
N GLY A 67 13.96 1.77 -6.88
CA GLY A 67 14.30 0.35 -6.85
C GLY A 67 15.69 0.05 -6.32
N GLU A 68 15.96 -1.23 -6.12
CA GLU A 68 17.30 -1.69 -5.78
C GLU A 68 18.24 -1.64 -6.98
N LEU A 69 19.52 -1.37 -6.73
CA LEU A 69 20.55 -1.38 -7.77
C LEU A 69 20.62 -2.74 -8.47
N HIS A 70 20.76 -2.72 -9.79
CA HIS A 70 20.90 -3.94 -10.57
C HIS A 70 22.13 -4.76 -10.10
N PRO A 71 22.02 -6.10 -9.94
CA PRO A 71 23.11 -6.96 -9.44
C PRO A 71 24.43 -6.80 -10.18
N ARG A 72 24.40 -6.63 -11.51
CA ARG A 72 25.57 -6.34 -12.35
C ARG A 72 26.39 -5.12 -11.87
N TRP A 73 25.73 -4.04 -11.45
CA TRP A 73 26.40 -2.83 -10.99
C TRP A 73 26.90 -2.99 -9.56
N ARG A 74 26.08 -3.62 -8.71
CA ARG A 74 26.49 -4.03 -7.36
C ARG A 74 27.78 -4.85 -7.38
N GLN A 75 27.88 -5.85 -8.25
CA GLN A 75 29.06 -6.69 -8.41
C GLN A 75 30.25 -5.91 -8.98
N ARG A 76 30.03 -5.12 -10.04
CA ARG A 76 31.09 -4.32 -10.68
C ARG A 76 31.71 -3.28 -9.74
N TRP A 77 30.94 -2.75 -8.81
CA TRP A 77 31.38 -1.74 -7.83
C TRP A 77 31.67 -2.34 -6.45
N GLU A 78 31.68 -3.67 -6.32
CA GLU A 78 32.05 -4.39 -5.10
C GLU A 78 31.22 -3.99 -3.87
N LEU A 79 29.94 -3.67 -4.08
CA LEU A 79 29.03 -3.32 -3.00
C LEU A 79 28.54 -4.58 -2.25
N ALA A 80 28.70 -4.58 -0.94
CA ALA A 80 28.30 -5.71 -0.08
C ALA A 80 26.81 -6.02 -0.19
N GLN A 81 25.97 -4.98 -0.25
CA GLN A 81 24.52 -5.06 -0.40
C GLN A 81 24.05 -4.21 -1.60
N ALA A 82 22.81 -4.40 -2.06
CA ALA A 82 22.23 -3.56 -3.10
C ALA A 82 21.68 -2.28 -2.45
N PRO A 83 22.16 -1.07 -2.78
CA PRO A 83 21.50 0.15 -2.36
C PRO A 83 20.12 0.28 -3.01
N VAL A 84 19.22 0.99 -2.34
CA VAL A 84 17.93 1.41 -2.89
C VAL A 84 18.08 2.83 -3.42
N LEU A 85 17.64 3.07 -4.65
CA LEU A 85 17.75 4.36 -5.33
C LEU A 85 16.36 4.87 -5.69
N PHE A 86 16.23 6.19 -5.73
CA PHE A 86 15.07 6.84 -6.33
C PHE A 86 15.43 8.12 -7.06
N GLU A 87 14.62 8.45 -8.06
CA GLU A 87 14.66 9.72 -8.77
C GLU A 87 13.25 10.16 -9.09
N LEU A 88 12.94 11.43 -8.82
CA LEU A 88 11.62 12.04 -9.01
C LEU A 88 11.79 13.39 -9.71
N ASP A 89 10.81 13.72 -10.55
CA ASP A 89 10.71 15.01 -11.21
C ASP A 89 10.38 16.11 -10.20
N LEU A 90 11.28 17.08 -10.05
CA LEU A 90 11.21 18.10 -9.00
C LEU A 90 9.95 18.98 -9.09
N PRO A 91 9.51 19.47 -10.27
CA PRO A 91 8.26 20.22 -10.39
C PRO A 91 7.04 19.45 -9.87
N ALA A 92 6.98 18.13 -10.10
CA ALA A 92 5.89 17.30 -9.59
C ALA A 92 5.89 17.24 -8.06
N VAL A 93 7.08 17.12 -7.43
CA VAL A 93 7.26 17.14 -5.98
C VAL A 93 6.88 18.50 -5.36
N LEU A 94 7.19 19.59 -6.05
CA LEU A 94 6.91 20.96 -5.58
C LEU A 94 5.45 21.39 -5.78
N ALA A 95 4.70 20.73 -6.67
CA ALA A 95 3.30 21.01 -6.93
C ALA A 95 2.42 20.55 -5.75
N ARG A 96 2.25 21.43 -4.75
CA ARG A 96 1.45 21.17 -3.55
C ARG A 96 0.11 21.91 -3.60
N PRO A 97 -1.02 21.21 -3.37
CA PRO A 97 -2.32 21.87 -3.26
C PRO A 97 -2.36 22.77 -2.02
N LEU A 98 -3.03 23.90 -2.12
CA LEU A 98 -3.34 24.73 -0.97
C LEU A 98 -4.41 24.02 -0.11
N PRO A 99 -4.19 23.88 1.21
CA PRO A 99 -5.21 23.31 2.08
C PRO A 99 -6.51 24.13 2.02
N ALA A 100 -7.63 23.45 1.78
CA ALA A 100 -8.96 24.04 1.89
C ALA A 100 -9.55 23.74 3.27
N ALA A 101 -10.16 24.74 3.91
CA ALA A 101 -10.83 24.53 5.19
C ALA A 101 -12.00 23.54 5.02
N GLN A 102 -12.03 22.51 5.85
CA GLN A 102 -13.12 21.55 5.92
C GLN A 102 -13.73 21.54 7.33
N PRO A 103 -15.05 21.29 7.46
CA PRO A 103 -15.68 21.12 8.76
C PRO A 103 -15.04 19.98 9.53
N VAL A 104 -14.83 20.17 10.83
CA VAL A 104 -14.41 19.09 11.72
C VAL A 104 -15.60 18.17 11.99
N PRO A 105 -15.48 16.83 11.78
CA PRO A 105 -16.54 15.89 12.09
C PRO A 105 -16.98 15.99 13.55
N ARG A 106 -18.29 16.01 13.78
CA ARG A 106 -18.88 16.05 15.14
C ARG A 106 -19.10 14.66 15.73
N GLN A 107 -19.00 13.63 14.90
CA GLN A 107 -19.19 12.23 15.27
C GLN A 107 -17.84 11.52 15.21
N LEU A 108 -17.64 10.58 16.13
CA LEU A 108 -16.48 9.70 16.09
C LEU A 108 -16.58 8.77 14.88
N PRO A 109 -15.44 8.42 14.26
CA PRO A 109 -15.43 7.42 13.21
C PRO A 109 -15.86 6.05 13.75
N ILE A 110 -16.44 5.23 12.86
CA ILE A 110 -16.72 3.82 13.12
C ILE A 110 -15.74 2.97 12.33
N GLU A 111 -15.17 1.97 12.99
CA GLU A 111 -14.15 1.09 12.41
C GLU A 111 -14.71 -0.32 12.17
N ARG A 112 -14.26 -0.95 11.08
CA ARG A 112 -14.59 -2.33 10.72
C ARG A 112 -13.39 -3.03 10.12
N ASP A 113 -13.06 -4.19 10.65
CA ASP A 113 -12.02 -5.06 10.08
C ASP A 113 -12.63 -6.11 9.18
N LEU A 114 -12.02 -6.30 8.00
CA LEU A 114 -12.38 -7.34 7.04
C LEU A 114 -11.17 -8.22 6.78
N ALA A 115 -11.34 -9.53 6.89
CA ALA A 115 -10.38 -10.48 6.36
C ALA A 115 -10.94 -11.07 5.06
N VAL A 116 -10.24 -10.87 3.94
CA VAL A 116 -10.65 -11.42 2.64
C VAL A 116 -9.59 -12.37 2.09
N VAL A 117 -10.06 -13.49 1.55
CA VAL A 117 -9.25 -14.46 0.83
C VAL A 117 -9.25 -14.11 -0.65
N VAL A 118 -8.06 -14.00 -1.23
CA VAL A 118 -7.83 -13.68 -2.65
C VAL A 118 -6.72 -14.58 -3.21
N ARG A 119 -6.61 -14.63 -4.53
CA ARG A 119 -5.48 -15.28 -5.20
C ARG A 119 -4.15 -14.57 -4.87
N GLU A 120 -3.05 -15.31 -4.91
CA GLU A 120 -1.71 -14.78 -4.60
C GLU A 120 -1.28 -13.61 -5.50
N ASP A 121 -1.75 -13.59 -6.76
CA ASP A 121 -1.44 -12.56 -7.76
C ASP A 121 -2.14 -11.21 -7.52
N VAL A 122 -3.16 -11.15 -6.65
CA VAL A 122 -3.83 -9.89 -6.31
C VAL A 122 -2.87 -8.95 -5.58
N THR A 123 -2.66 -7.75 -6.14
CA THR A 123 -1.75 -6.76 -5.57
C THR A 123 -2.45 -5.90 -4.50
N HIS A 124 -1.66 -5.28 -3.62
CA HIS A 124 -2.16 -4.27 -2.68
C HIS A 124 -2.88 -3.12 -3.41
N ALA A 125 -2.32 -2.65 -4.52
CA ALA A 125 -2.92 -1.57 -5.31
C ALA A 125 -4.29 -1.96 -5.86
N ALA A 126 -4.43 -3.18 -6.41
CA ALA A 126 -5.71 -3.68 -6.91
C ALA A 126 -6.75 -3.81 -5.78
N LEU A 127 -6.33 -4.29 -4.61
CA LEU A 127 -7.17 -4.36 -3.41
C LEU A 127 -7.67 -2.98 -2.99
N MET A 128 -6.77 -2.01 -2.79
CA MET A 128 -7.16 -0.66 -2.35
C MET A 128 -8.01 0.06 -3.40
N GLN A 129 -7.72 -0.12 -4.69
CA GLN A 129 -8.52 0.43 -5.77
C GLN A 129 -9.96 -0.12 -5.73
N ALA A 130 -10.14 -1.43 -5.53
CA ALA A 130 -11.46 -2.02 -5.40
C ALA A 130 -12.21 -1.53 -4.14
N VAL A 131 -11.51 -1.38 -3.00
CA VAL A 131 -12.10 -0.84 -1.76
C VAL A 131 -12.58 0.61 -1.97
N HIS A 132 -11.74 1.48 -2.51
CA HIS A 132 -12.08 2.89 -2.75
C HIS A 132 -13.06 3.10 -3.92
N GLY A 133 -13.15 2.14 -4.84
CA GLY A 133 -14.13 2.14 -5.93
C GLY A 133 -15.54 1.72 -5.52
N ALA A 134 -15.73 1.23 -4.29
CA ALA A 134 -17.03 0.78 -3.80
C ALA A 134 -17.99 1.96 -3.53
N ALA A 135 -19.28 1.73 -3.81
CA ALA A 135 -20.33 2.71 -3.57
C ALA A 135 -20.69 2.80 -2.07
N THR A 136 -19.86 3.51 -1.31
CA THR A 136 -20.00 3.66 0.16
C THR A 136 -20.74 4.95 0.57
N ASP A 137 -21.39 5.63 -0.36
CA ASP A 137 -22.06 6.93 -0.15
C ASP A 137 -21.14 8.00 0.49
N GLY A 138 -19.84 7.93 0.22
CA GLY A 138 -18.84 8.84 0.77
C GLY A 138 -18.58 8.65 2.27
N LEU A 139 -19.01 7.51 2.85
CA LEU A 139 -18.76 7.18 4.25
C LEU A 139 -17.34 6.68 4.48
N LEU A 140 -16.74 5.96 3.53
CA LEU A 140 -15.38 5.45 3.67
C LEU A 140 -14.37 6.61 3.70
N ARG A 141 -13.61 6.70 4.78
CA ARG A 141 -12.57 7.73 4.99
C ARG A 141 -11.18 7.18 4.76
N GLU A 142 -10.92 5.99 5.28
CA GLU A 142 -9.60 5.36 5.24
C GLU A 142 -9.75 3.85 5.09
N ALA A 143 -8.80 3.25 4.39
CA ALA A 143 -8.67 1.81 4.26
C ALA A 143 -7.19 1.44 4.38
N THR A 144 -6.86 0.54 5.29
CA THR A 144 -5.48 0.17 5.61
C THR A 144 -5.34 -1.35 5.64
N LEU A 145 -4.51 -1.90 4.74
CA LEU A 145 -4.09 -3.30 4.83
C LEU A 145 -3.08 -3.44 5.97
N PHE A 146 -3.45 -4.17 7.03
CA PHE A 146 -2.61 -4.30 8.23
C PHE A 146 -2.04 -5.70 8.44
N ASP A 147 -2.58 -6.73 7.77
CA ASP A 147 -2.02 -8.08 7.83
C ASP A 147 -2.16 -8.83 6.49
N VAL A 148 -1.14 -9.65 6.20
CA VAL A 148 -1.09 -10.53 5.02
C VAL A 148 -0.69 -11.93 5.48
N TYR A 149 -1.66 -12.82 5.55
CA TYR A 149 -1.43 -14.21 5.89
C TYR A 149 -1.28 -15.06 4.63
N ARG A 150 -0.18 -15.81 4.56
CA ARG A 150 0.10 -16.81 3.53
C ARG A 150 0.26 -18.19 4.16
N PRO A 151 -0.43 -19.23 3.65
CA PRO A 151 -0.19 -20.60 4.07
C PRO A 151 1.27 -20.99 3.81
N LYS A 152 1.88 -21.71 4.75
CA LYS A 152 3.24 -22.24 4.54
C LYS A 152 3.21 -23.29 3.43
N PRO A 153 4.23 -23.35 2.54
CA PRO A 153 4.34 -24.41 1.56
C PRO A 153 4.27 -25.79 2.23
N GLY A 154 3.35 -26.64 1.78
CA GLY A 154 3.15 -27.99 2.32
C GLY A 154 2.36 -28.07 3.63
N ALA A 155 1.86 -26.96 4.16
CA ALA A 155 0.88 -26.96 5.24
C ALA A 155 -0.55 -27.01 4.67
N GLU A 156 -1.46 -27.67 5.40
CA GLU A 156 -2.89 -27.55 5.17
C GLU A 156 -3.28 -26.06 5.20
N PRO A 157 -4.00 -25.55 4.18
CA PRO A 157 -4.51 -24.19 4.21
C PRO A 157 -5.39 -23.96 5.44
N ALA A 158 -5.38 -22.74 5.98
CA ALA A 158 -6.35 -22.36 7.01
C ALA A 158 -7.80 -22.55 6.48
N ALA A 159 -8.74 -22.84 7.38
CA ALA A 159 -10.15 -23.01 7.00
C ALA A 159 -10.63 -21.83 6.13
N GLY A 160 -11.29 -22.16 5.01
CA GLY A 160 -11.78 -21.17 4.03
C GLY A 160 -10.77 -20.73 2.96
N MET A 161 -9.54 -21.25 2.98
CA MET A 161 -8.48 -20.96 1.98
C MET A 161 -8.12 -22.19 1.16
N GLY A 162 -7.86 -21.99 -0.13
CA GLY A 162 -7.30 -22.98 -1.06
C GLY A 162 -5.80 -22.78 -1.30
N ALA A 163 -5.21 -23.70 -2.05
CA ALA A 163 -3.82 -23.57 -2.51
C ALA A 163 -3.67 -22.36 -3.45
N GLY A 164 -2.60 -21.58 -3.27
CA GLY A 164 -2.33 -20.38 -4.08
C GLY A 164 -3.18 -19.15 -3.70
N GLU A 165 -3.83 -19.19 -2.53
CA GLU A 165 -4.55 -18.06 -1.97
C GLU A 165 -3.83 -17.48 -0.75
N LYS A 166 -4.11 -16.20 -0.49
CA LYS A 166 -3.67 -15.45 0.69
C LYS A 166 -4.85 -14.75 1.33
N SER A 167 -4.75 -14.49 2.63
CA SER A 167 -5.72 -13.70 3.38
C SER A 167 -5.16 -12.31 3.61
N LEU A 168 -5.96 -11.29 3.30
CA LEU A 168 -5.63 -9.87 3.47
C LEU A 168 -6.58 -9.29 4.52
N ALA A 169 -6.04 -8.71 5.59
CA ALA A 169 -6.82 -8.05 6.63
C ALA A 169 -6.80 -6.54 6.43
N VAL A 170 -7.97 -5.95 6.21
CA VAL A 170 -8.16 -4.53 5.90
C VAL A 170 -8.96 -3.89 7.02
N HIS A 171 -8.42 -2.83 7.58
CA HIS A 171 -9.11 -1.95 8.51
C HIS A 171 -9.80 -0.84 7.71
N LEU A 172 -11.10 -0.69 7.90
CA LEU A 172 -11.89 0.37 7.26
C LEU A 172 -12.37 1.36 8.30
N GLN A 173 -12.13 2.64 8.04
CA GLN A 173 -12.65 3.72 8.86
C GLN A 173 -13.76 4.45 8.12
N PHE A 174 -14.93 4.55 8.75
CA PHE A 174 -16.11 5.22 8.24
C PHE A 174 -16.40 6.49 9.01
N GLY A 175 -16.86 7.52 8.30
CA GLY A 175 -17.23 8.80 8.87
C GLY A 175 -18.26 9.53 8.01
N ALA A 176 -19.16 10.27 8.64
CA ALA A 176 -20.14 11.09 7.94
C ALA A 176 -19.76 12.58 8.03
N ASN A 177 -19.75 13.27 6.90
CA ASN A 177 -19.65 14.74 6.88
C ASN A 177 -20.97 15.38 7.35
N GLU A 178 -22.08 14.76 6.96
CA GLU A 178 -23.45 15.18 7.28
C GLU A 178 -24.33 13.95 7.59
N GLY A 179 -25.32 14.16 8.47
CA GLY A 179 -26.24 13.10 8.91
C GLY A 179 -25.65 12.15 9.95
N ALA A 180 -26.45 11.20 10.41
CA ALA A 180 -26.05 10.25 11.45
C ALA A 180 -25.23 9.09 10.85
N LEU A 181 -24.09 8.78 11.46
CA LEU A 181 -23.33 7.55 11.21
C LEU A 181 -23.92 6.40 12.05
N THR A 182 -24.93 5.71 11.51
CA THR A 182 -25.57 4.55 12.16
C THR A 182 -24.94 3.23 11.71
N ASP A 183 -25.06 2.19 12.53
CA ASP A 183 -24.54 0.87 12.21
C ASP A 183 -25.13 0.32 10.90
N GLU A 184 -26.42 0.55 10.63
CA GLU A 184 -27.07 0.07 9.40
C GLU A 184 -26.44 0.68 8.13
N ARG A 185 -26.05 1.96 8.20
CA ARG A 185 -25.38 2.64 7.07
C ARG A 185 -23.96 2.13 6.89
N VAL A 186 -23.24 1.91 7.99
CA VAL A 186 -21.88 1.36 7.96
C VAL A 186 -21.89 -0.07 7.43
N ASP A 187 -22.82 -0.90 7.89
CA ASP A 187 -22.96 -2.28 7.42
C ASP A 187 -23.31 -2.32 5.92
N GLY A 188 -24.19 -1.41 5.45
CA GLY A 188 -24.44 -1.22 4.02
C GLY A 188 -23.18 -0.87 3.23
N ALA A 189 -22.35 0.05 3.73
CA ALA A 189 -21.09 0.42 3.10
C ALA A 189 -20.07 -0.73 3.10
N VAL A 190 -19.98 -1.51 4.18
CA VAL A 190 -19.15 -2.72 4.24
C VAL A 190 -19.60 -3.75 3.22
N GLN A 191 -20.92 -3.97 3.07
CA GLN A 191 -21.44 -4.90 2.05
C GLN A 191 -21.10 -4.42 0.64
N ALA A 192 -21.18 -3.11 0.36
CA ALA A 192 -20.77 -2.55 -0.92
C ALA A 192 -19.28 -2.80 -1.21
N VAL A 193 -18.41 -2.64 -0.20
CA VAL A 193 -16.97 -2.96 -0.31
C VAL A 193 -16.76 -4.45 -0.61
N LEU A 194 -17.41 -5.35 0.13
CA LEU A 194 -17.29 -6.79 -0.09
C LEU A 194 -17.76 -7.21 -1.48
N GLN A 195 -18.87 -6.64 -1.97
CA GLN A 195 -19.38 -6.90 -3.32
C GLN A 195 -18.40 -6.42 -4.40
N GLN A 196 -17.81 -5.24 -4.23
CA GLN A 196 -16.83 -4.70 -5.17
C GLN A 196 -15.55 -5.57 -5.19
N LEU A 197 -15.06 -5.98 -4.02
CA LEU A 197 -13.93 -6.90 -3.87
C LEU A 197 -14.20 -8.26 -4.52
N GLN A 198 -15.39 -8.81 -4.34
CA GLN A 198 -15.79 -10.06 -4.98
C GLN A 198 -15.85 -9.91 -6.50
N LYS A 199 -16.42 -8.82 -7.00
CA LYS A 199 -16.60 -8.56 -8.43
C LYS A 199 -15.27 -8.37 -9.16
N ASP A 200 -14.37 -7.56 -8.61
CA ASP A 200 -13.14 -7.16 -9.30
C ASP A 200 -12.01 -8.16 -9.09
N LEU A 201 -11.94 -8.80 -7.91
CA LEU A 201 -10.79 -9.58 -7.47
C LEU A 201 -11.16 -11.04 -7.15
N GLY A 202 -12.43 -11.42 -7.24
CA GLY A 202 -12.90 -12.74 -6.82
C GLY A 202 -12.73 -12.97 -5.31
N ALA A 203 -12.64 -11.90 -4.53
CA ALA A 203 -12.39 -11.98 -3.10
C ALA A 203 -13.57 -12.64 -2.35
N ARG A 204 -13.25 -13.37 -1.28
CA ARG A 204 -14.23 -13.99 -0.39
C ARG A 204 -13.96 -13.58 1.05
N LEU A 205 -15.01 -13.25 1.81
CA LEU A 205 -14.86 -13.02 3.24
C LEU A 205 -14.31 -14.30 3.91
N ARG A 206 -13.29 -14.15 4.73
CA ARG A 206 -12.74 -15.22 5.55
C ARG A 206 -13.63 -15.37 6.79
N GLY A 207 -14.39 -16.46 6.84
CA GLY A 207 -15.20 -16.84 7.99
C GLY A 207 -14.40 -17.39 9.16
#